data_AF-A0A7S1RT01-F1
#
_entry.id   AF-A0A7S1RT01-F1
#
_cell.length_a   1.000
_cell.length_b   1.000
_cell.length_c   1.000
_cell.angle_alpha   90.00
_cell.angle_beta   90.00
_cell.angle_gamma   90.00
#
_symmetry.space_group_name_H-M   'P 1'
#
loop_
_entity.id
_entity.type
_entity.pdbx_description
1 polymer ?
#
loop_
_entity_poly.entity_id
_entity_poly.type
_entity_poly.pdbx_seq_one_letter_code
_entity_poly.pdbx_strand_id
1 'polypeptide(L)'
;VGLYGQNILDGGMIDSWIEFCTHELEVPMCTWVLPVMGVFDEVPEATACAKEDVKRALTVLDNHLLHNTYMVGHQITLADISLCCALVDGMRLVLDEGFRKPFGNLMRWFDLCLAQPEFKAVLGEVKLCGGAKEGKKGNAKEAAPKKE
;
A
#
# COMPACT_ATOMS: atom_id res chain seq x y z
N VAL A 1 -16.71 13.37 -16.72
CA VAL A 1 -15.25 13.42 -16.90
C VAL A 1 -14.74 12.01 -16.66
N GLY A 2 -13.95 11.45 -17.57
CA GLY A 2 -13.53 10.04 -17.50
C GLY A 2 -12.32 9.83 -16.60
N LEU A 3 -12.09 8.60 -16.17
CA LEU A 3 -10.94 8.20 -15.36
C LEU A 3 -9.62 8.14 -16.15
N TYR A 4 -9.67 8.41 -17.46
CA TYR A 4 -8.55 8.25 -18.40
C TYR A 4 -7.99 9.60 -18.88
N GLY A 5 -8.16 10.65 -18.08
CA GLY A 5 -7.67 11.98 -18.38
C GLY A 5 -8.53 12.76 -19.38
N GLN A 6 -8.03 13.92 -19.82
CA GLN A 6 -8.73 14.81 -20.75
C GLN A 6 -8.15 14.80 -22.16
N ASN A 7 -6.91 14.34 -22.32
CA ASN A 7 -6.19 14.34 -23.58
C ASN A 7 -5.32 13.09 -23.72
N ILE A 8 -4.75 12.88 -24.92
CA ILE A 8 -3.94 11.68 -25.22
C ILE A 8 -2.68 11.60 -24.35
N LEU A 9 -2.10 12.73 -23.95
CA LEU A 9 -0.93 12.75 -23.08
C LEU A 9 -1.29 12.27 -21.67
N ASP A 10 -2.44 12.72 -21.14
CA ASP A 10 -2.94 12.22 -19.85
C ASP A 10 -3.16 10.70 -19.91
N GLY A 11 -3.80 10.20 -20.98
CA GLY A 11 -4.03 8.78 -21.17
C GLY A 11 -2.73 7.96 -21.18
N GLY A 12 -1.72 8.41 -21.93
CA GLY A 12 -0.41 7.75 -21.95
C GLY A 12 0.33 7.80 -20.61
N MET A 13 0.21 8.91 -19.86
CA MET A 13 0.75 8.99 -18.50
C MET A 13 0.03 8.06 -17.53
N ILE A 14 -1.29 7.92 -17.65
CA ILE A 14 -2.09 7.00 -16.84
C ILE A 14 -1.66 5.56 -17.09
N ASP A 15 -1.53 5.15 -18.35
CA ASP A 15 -1.05 3.81 -18.70
C ASP A 15 0.35 3.56 -18.14
N SER A 16 1.26 4.53 -18.27
CA SER A 16 2.61 4.42 -17.72
C SER A 16 2.61 4.15 -16.21
N TRP A 17 1.73 4.79 -15.45
CA TRP A 17 1.63 4.57 -14.01
C TRP A 17 0.98 3.23 -13.65
N ILE A 18 0.04 2.75 -14.46
CA ILE A 18 -0.58 1.42 -14.30
C ILE A 18 0.46 0.32 -14.58
N GLU A 19 1.27 0.49 -15.63
CA GLU A 19 2.35 -0.43 -15.96
C GLU A 19 3.40 -0.46 -14.83
N PHE A 20 3.81 0.72 -14.34
CA PHE A 20 4.68 0.83 -13.17
C PHE A 20 4.10 0.13 -11.94
N CYS A 21 2.80 0.32 -11.67
CA CYS A 21 2.12 -0.36 -10.57
C CYS A 21 2.24 -1.88 -10.69
N THR A 22 1.98 -2.42 -11.88
CA THR A 22 1.97 -3.86 -12.13
C THR A 22 3.37 -4.47 -11.98
N HIS A 23 4.39 -3.83 -12.54
CA HIS A 23 5.72 -4.44 -12.67
C HIS A 23 6.71 -4.07 -11.57
N GLU A 24 6.64 -2.83 -11.06
CA GLU A 24 7.64 -2.33 -10.10
C GLU A 24 7.14 -2.35 -8.65
N LEU A 25 5.81 -2.36 -8.44
CA LEU A 25 5.22 -2.31 -7.10
C LEU A 25 4.50 -3.59 -6.71
N GLU A 26 3.55 -4.06 -7.52
CA GLU A 26 2.65 -5.15 -7.15
C GLU A 26 3.38 -6.48 -6.97
N VAL A 27 4.28 -6.83 -7.90
CA VAL A 27 5.09 -8.06 -7.82
C VAL A 27 5.90 -8.17 -6.52
N PRO A 28 6.75 -7.19 -6.15
CA PRO A 28 7.49 -7.27 -4.89
C PRO A 28 6.57 -7.11 -3.67
N MET A 29 5.47 -6.36 -3.76
CA MET A 29 4.48 -6.27 -2.69
C MET A 29 3.85 -7.63 -2.39
N CYS A 30 3.40 -8.37 -3.41
CA CYS A 30 2.85 -9.72 -3.25
C CYS A 30 3.88 -10.68 -2.64
N THR A 31 5.13 -10.61 -3.08
CA THR A 31 6.22 -11.46 -2.55
C THR A 31 6.39 -11.26 -1.04
N TRP A 32 6.18 -10.04 -0.54
CA TRP A 32 6.28 -9.73 0.89
C TRP A 32 4.97 -9.98 1.66
N VAL A 33 3.82 -9.69 1.07
CA VAL A 33 2.51 -9.77 1.74
C VAL A 33 1.96 -11.20 1.81
N LEU A 34 2.08 -11.98 0.73
CA LEU A 34 1.45 -13.30 0.63
C LEU A 34 1.96 -14.31 1.68
N PRO A 35 3.26 -14.32 2.05
CA PRO A 35 3.72 -15.14 3.18
C PRO A 35 3.10 -14.74 4.52
N VAL A 36 2.90 -13.44 4.76
CA VAL A 36 2.27 -12.93 5.99
C VAL A 36 0.79 -13.32 6.04
N MET A 37 0.13 -13.45 4.89
CA MET A 37 -1.23 -13.98 4.78
C MET A 37 -1.30 -15.52 4.87
N GLY A 38 -0.16 -16.22 4.91
CA GLY A 38 -0.10 -17.68 4.95
C GLY A 38 -0.45 -18.38 3.63
N VAL A 39 -0.38 -17.66 2.51
CA VAL A 39 -0.65 -18.22 1.16
C VAL A 39 0.55 -19.02 0.64
N PHE A 40 1.76 -18.53 0.91
CA PHE A 40 3.03 -19.16 0.53
C PHE A 40 3.99 -19.19 1.72
N ASP A 41 5.00 -20.04 1.67
CA ASP A 41 6.09 -20.02 2.64
C ASP A 41 7.03 -18.84 2.37
N GLU A 42 7.55 -18.23 3.45
CA GLU A 42 8.53 -17.15 3.33
C GLU A 42 9.86 -17.69 2.79
N VAL A 43 10.33 -17.07 1.71
CA VAL A 43 11.72 -17.22 1.23
C VAL A 43 12.49 -15.99 1.70
N PRO A 44 13.42 -16.09 2.68
CA PRO A 44 14.03 -14.92 3.31
C PRO A 44 14.80 -14.02 2.34
N GLU A 45 15.53 -14.61 1.40
CA GLU A 45 16.29 -13.86 0.38
C GLU A 45 15.35 -13.08 -0.55
N ALA A 46 14.30 -13.72 -1.08
CA ALA A 46 13.32 -13.07 -1.93
C ALA A 46 12.56 -11.97 -1.17
N THR A 47 12.24 -12.20 0.11
CA THR A 47 11.56 -11.21 0.96
C THR A 47 12.46 -10.00 1.24
N ALA A 48 13.76 -10.21 1.43
CA ALA A 48 14.72 -9.12 1.60
C ALA A 48 14.83 -8.27 0.33
N CYS A 49 14.97 -8.89 -0.85
CA CYS A 49 14.97 -8.19 -2.13
C CYS A 49 13.65 -7.43 -2.36
N ALA A 50 12.51 -8.08 -2.11
CA ALA A 50 11.19 -7.47 -2.25
C ALA A 50 11.03 -6.22 -1.38
N LYS A 51 11.55 -6.23 -0.15
CA LYS A 51 11.55 -5.05 0.74
C LYS A 51 12.33 -3.88 0.15
N GLU A 52 13.48 -4.14 -0.46
CA GLU A 52 14.28 -3.11 -1.13
C GLU A 52 13.58 -2.58 -2.39
N ASP A 53 13.00 -3.48 -3.18
CA ASP A 53 12.28 -3.13 -4.41
C ASP A 53 11.04 -2.28 -4.12
N VAL A 54 10.22 -2.69 -3.14
CA VAL A 54 9.08 -1.90 -2.64
C VAL A 54 9.58 -0.53 -2.17
N LYS A 55 10.67 -0.47 -1.39
CA LYS A 55 11.21 0.80 -0.92
C LYS A 55 11.58 1.73 -2.08
N ARG A 56 12.22 1.21 -3.15
CA ARG A 56 12.54 1.99 -4.35
C ARG A 56 11.28 2.48 -5.06
N ALA A 57 10.28 1.61 -5.23
CA ALA A 57 9.01 1.98 -5.85
C ALA A 57 8.29 3.08 -5.05
N LEU A 58 8.23 2.98 -3.72
CA LEU A 58 7.63 4.00 -2.86
C LEU A 58 8.41 5.33 -2.92
N THR A 59 9.74 5.30 -3.05
CA THR A 59 10.54 6.51 -3.26
C THR A 59 10.17 7.21 -4.57
N VAL A 60 9.98 6.46 -5.66
CA VAL A 60 9.55 7.05 -6.95
C VAL A 60 8.19 7.71 -6.81
N LEU A 61 7.23 7.04 -6.18
CA LEU A 61 5.90 7.59 -5.96
C LEU A 61 5.91 8.81 -5.05
N ASP A 62 6.64 8.78 -3.94
CA ASP A 62 6.72 9.91 -3.01
C ASP A 62 7.32 11.15 -3.67
N ASN A 63 8.39 10.97 -4.46
CA ASN A 63 9.01 12.05 -5.22
C ASN A 63 8.07 12.64 -6.29
N HIS A 64 7.29 11.79 -6.97
CA HIS A 64 6.27 12.27 -7.91
C HIS A 64 5.19 13.09 -7.20
N LEU A 65 4.73 12.60 -6.05
CA LEU A 65 3.66 13.21 -5.25
C LEU A 65 4.11 14.42 -4.43
N LEU A 66 5.41 14.74 -4.41
CA LEU A 66 5.93 15.99 -3.85
C LEU A 66 5.38 17.21 -4.60
N HIS A 67 5.23 17.09 -5.92
CA HIS A 67 4.78 18.20 -6.78
C HIS A 67 3.34 18.01 -7.29
N ASN A 68 2.72 16.86 -7.03
CA ASN A 68 1.43 16.50 -7.60
C ASN A 68 0.42 16.06 -6.53
N THR A 69 -0.83 16.51 -6.65
CA THR A 69 -1.89 16.08 -5.72
C THR A 69 -2.40 14.68 -6.06
N TYR A 70 -2.50 14.36 -7.35
CA TYR A 70 -2.92 13.09 -7.93
C TYR A 70 -1.82 12.54 -8.85
N MET A 71 -1.92 11.30 -9.30
CA MET A 71 -0.91 10.72 -10.17
C MET A 71 -0.85 11.40 -11.54
N VAL A 72 -2.01 11.76 -12.11
CA VAL A 72 -2.09 12.47 -13.40
C VAL A 72 -3.15 13.58 -13.35
N GLY A 73 -2.75 14.80 -13.73
CA GLY A 73 -3.65 15.94 -13.82
C GLY A 73 -4.14 16.45 -12.46
N HIS A 74 -5.44 16.78 -12.38
CA HIS A 74 -6.04 17.53 -11.25
C HIS A 74 -7.22 16.80 -10.59
N GLN A 75 -7.39 15.51 -10.84
CA GLN A 75 -8.45 14.68 -10.28
C GLN A 75 -7.99 13.22 -10.17
N ILE A 76 -8.76 12.39 -9.48
CA ILE A 76 -8.52 10.94 -9.42
C ILE A 76 -8.68 10.33 -10.81
N THR A 77 -7.69 9.54 -11.19
CA THR A 77 -7.65 8.79 -12.44
C THR A 77 -7.52 7.29 -12.17
N LEU A 78 -7.54 6.48 -13.23
CA LEU A 78 -7.31 5.04 -13.12
C LEU A 78 -5.92 4.72 -12.52
N ALA A 79 -4.91 5.57 -12.77
CA ALA A 79 -3.60 5.43 -12.17
C ALA A 79 -3.67 5.50 -10.63
N ASP A 80 -4.41 6.47 -10.08
CA ASP A 80 -4.58 6.60 -8.64
C ASP A 80 -5.28 5.39 -8.03
N ILE A 81 -6.32 4.89 -8.71
CA ILE A 81 -7.10 3.72 -8.28
C ILE A 81 -6.23 2.47 -8.24
N SER A 82 -5.51 2.19 -9.32
CA SER A 82 -4.65 0.99 -9.40
C SER A 82 -3.56 1.00 -8.33
N LEU A 83 -2.83 2.12 -8.20
CA LEU A 83 -1.76 2.25 -7.21
C LEU A 83 -2.29 2.18 -5.78
N CYS A 84 -3.42 2.83 -5.50
CA CYS A 84 -3.99 2.82 -4.15
C CYS A 84 -4.40 1.39 -3.77
N CYS A 85 -5.12 0.69 -4.65
CA CYS A 85 -5.53 -0.69 -4.43
C CYS A 85 -4.33 -1.64 -4.21
N ALA A 86 -3.27 -1.51 -5.01
CA ALA A 86 -2.06 -2.33 -4.86
C ALA A 86 -1.34 -2.09 -3.51
N LEU A 87 -1.47 -0.89 -2.93
CA LEU A 87 -0.85 -0.55 -1.65
C LEU A 87 -1.66 -1.01 -0.43
N VAL A 88 -2.98 -1.23 -0.55
CA VAL A 88 -3.86 -1.46 0.61
C VAL A 88 -3.39 -2.61 1.49
N ASP A 89 -3.09 -3.77 0.90
CA ASP A 89 -2.68 -4.94 1.68
C ASP A 89 -1.28 -4.76 2.27
N GLY A 90 -0.39 -4.08 1.55
CA GLY A 90 0.90 -3.63 2.05
C GLY A 90 0.74 -2.78 3.32
N MET A 91 -0.11 -1.76 3.24
CA MET A 91 -0.41 -0.82 4.32
C MET A 91 -1.05 -1.49 5.55
N ARG A 92 -1.86 -2.54 5.33
CA ARG A 92 -2.53 -3.30 6.39
C ARG A 92 -1.63 -4.27 7.13
N LEU A 93 -0.58 -4.77 6.49
CA LEU A 93 0.14 -5.96 6.98
C LEU A 93 1.64 -5.75 7.18
N VAL A 94 2.34 -5.10 6.25
CA VAL A 94 3.81 -5.13 6.21
C VAL A 94 4.48 -3.76 6.25
N LEU A 95 3.81 -2.70 5.78
CA LEU A 95 4.33 -1.34 5.77
C LEU A 95 4.03 -0.66 7.12
N ASP A 96 4.83 -0.98 8.15
CA ASP A 96 4.68 -0.42 9.48
C ASP A 96 4.94 1.10 9.53
N GLU A 97 4.71 1.72 10.69
CA GLU A 97 4.93 3.16 10.87
C GLU A 97 6.39 3.56 10.56
N GLY A 98 7.36 2.71 10.92
CA GLY A 98 8.78 2.96 10.66
C GLY A 98 9.11 2.97 9.18
N PHE A 99 8.54 2.04 8.42
CA PHE A 99 8.71 1.95 6.97
C PHE A 99 8.04 3.10 6.24
N ARG A 100 6.85 3.53 6.71
CA ARG A 100 6.07 4.60 6.06
C ARG A 100 6.58 6.01 6.36
N LYS A 101 7.26 6.21 7.49
CA LYS A 101 7.74 7.51 7.96
C LYS A 101 8.48 8.36 6.91
N PRO A 102 9.34 7.81 6.03
CA PRO A 102 10.03 8.59 5.00
C PRO A 102 9.12 9.06 3.85
N PHE A 103 7.94 8.46 3.68
CA PHE A 103 7.08 8.63 2.50
C PHE A 103 5.87 9.51 2.80
N GLY A 104 6.12 10.73 3.27
CA GLY A 104 5.06 11.64 3.72
C GLY A 104 4.09 12.09 2.61
N ASN A 105 4.60 12.31 1.39
CA ASN A 105 3.78 12.73 0.25
C ASN A 105 2.90 11.60 -0.25
N LEU A 106 3.45 10.38 -0.26
CA LEU A 106 2.70 9.16 -0.56
C LEU A 106 1.58 8.94 0.46
N MET A 107 1.86 9.07 1.76
CA MET A 107 0.84 8.91 2.79
C MET A 107 -0.27 9.95 2.69
N ARG A 108 0.05 11.21 2.41
CA ARG A 108 -0.93 12.27 2.13
C ARG A 108 -1.87 11.87 0.98
N TRP A 109 -1.31 11.40 -0.12
CA TRP A 109 -2.08 10.99 -1.29
C TRP A 109 -2.92 9.73 -1.01
N PHE A 110 -2.38 8.77 -0.25
CA PHE A 110 -3.10 7.55 0.12
C PHE A 110 -4.32 7.87 0.99
N ASP A 111 -4.16 8.75 2.00
CA ASP A 111 -5.26 9.22 2.83
C ASP A 111 -6.31 9.99 2.00
N LEU A 112 -5.87 10.76 1.00
CA LEU A 112 -6.75 11.47 0.08
C LEU A 112 -7.61 10.50 -0.75
N CYS A 113 -7.01 9.41 -1.24
CA CYS A 113 -7.74 8.37 -1.97
C CYS A 113 -8.74 7.67 -1.05
N LEU A 114 -8.33 7.27 0.14
CA LEU A 114 -9.20 6.62 1.13
C LEU A 114 -10.32 7.54 1.64
N ALA A 115 -10.17 8.87 1.56
CA ALA A 115 -11.21 9.81 1.97
C ALA A 115 -12.44 9.79 1.04
N GLN A 116 -12.28 9.35 -0.22
CA GLN A 116 -13.33 9.36 -1.22
C GLN A 116 -14.41 8.32 -0.93
N PRO A 117 -15.69 8.61 -1.22
CA PRO A 117 -16.78 7.69 -0.96
C PRO A 117 -16.66 6.39 -1.76
N GLU A 118 -16.14 6.43 -2.98
CA GLU A 118 -15.98 5.26 -3.85
C GLU A 118 -14.97 4.26 -3.27
N PHE A 119 -13.82 4.74 -2.79
CA PHE A 119 -12.84 3.90 -2.12
C PHE A 119 -13.38 3.33 -0.82
N LYS A 120 -14.06 4.13 0.01
CA LYS A 120 -14.69 3.66 1.25
C LYS A 120 -15.74 2.59 1.00
N ALA A 121 -16.52 2.72 -0.08
CA ALA A 121 -17.57 1.76 -0.42
C ALA A 121 -17.00 0.37 -0.74
N VAL A 122 -15.79 0.30 -1.30
CA VAL A 122 -15.15 -0.96 -1.71
C VAL A 122 -14.18 -1.50 -0.66
N LEU A 123 -13.30 -0.64 -0.14
CA LEU A 123 -12.21 -1.03 0.76
C LEU A 123 -12.63 -1.05 2.23
N GLY A 124 -13.72 -0.38 2.58
CA GLY A 124 -14.15 -0.19 3.96
C GLY A 124 -13.15 0.61 4.79
N GLU A 125 -13.08 0.29 6.09
CA GLU A 125 -12.08 0.87 6.99
C GLU A 125 -10.70 0.21 6.74
N VAL A 126 -9.70 1.02 6.37
CA VAL A 126 -8.32 0.56 6.20
C VAL A 126 -7.53 0.86 7.47
N LYS A 127 -7.23 -0.19 8.25
CA LYS A 127 -6.37 -0.09 9.44
C LYS A 127 -4.91 -0.35 9.06
N LEU A 128 -4.05 0.63 9.31
CA LEU A 128 -2.62 0.56 8.96
C LEU A 128 -1.86 -0.27 10.01
N CYS A 129 -0.91 -1.11 9.58
CA CYS A 129 -0.08 -1.85 10.52
C CYS A 129 0.93 -0.93 11.24
N GLY A 130 1.32 -1.36 12.44
CA GLY A 130 2.36 -0.70 13.24
C GLY A 130 1.96 0.61 13.91
N GLY A 131 0.68 0.99 13.95
CA GLY A 131 0.23 2.21 14.63
C GLY A 131 0.33 2.14 16.15
N ALA A 132 0.81 3.22 16.77
CA ALA A 132 0.67 3.44 18.21
C ALA A 132 -0.81 3.66 18.62
N LYS A 133 -1.29 2.83 19.57
CA LYS A 133 -2.67 2.63 20.11
C LYS A 133 -3.47 1.59 19.29
N GLU A 134 -3.69 0.38 19.78
CA GLU A 134 -4.44 0.09 21.01
C GLU A 134 -3.67 -0.74 22.06
N GLY A 135 -3.60 -0.20 23.27
CA GLY A 135 -3.42 -1.03 24.46
C GLY A 135 -4.68 -1.85 24.71
N LYS A 136 -4.65 -3.13 24.34
CA LYS A 136 -5.30 -4.19 25.11
C LYS A 136 -4.28 -5.27 25.40
N LYS A 137 -3.61 -5.12 26.55
CA LYS A 137 -3.19 -6.28 27.33
C LYS A 137 -4.45 -7.05 27.74
N GLY A 138 -4.51 -8.31 27.37
CA GLY A 138 -5.51 -9.28 27.83
C GLY A 138 -5.53 -10.45 26.85
N ASN A 139 -5.13 -11.67 27.19
CA ASN A 139 -4.90 -12.24 28.50
C ASN A 139 -3.96 -13.44 28.32
N ALA A 140 -2.85 -13.46 29.05
CA ALA A 140 -2.13 -14.71 29.30
C ALA A 140 -3.04 -15.54 30.22
N LYS A 141 -3.61 -16.63 29.71
CA LYS A 141 -4.02 -17.73 30.58
C LYS A 141 -2.91 -18.77 30.55
N GLU A 142 -2.12 -18.75 31.63
CA GLU A 142 -1.37 -19.92 32.08
C GLU A 142 -2.33 -21.12 32.14
N ALA A 143 -2.02 -22.16 31.37
CA ALA A 143 -2.54 -23.49 31.62
C ALA A 143 -1.53 -24.19 32.55
N ALA A 144 -1.81 -24.20 33.85
CA ALA A 144 -1.12 -25.05 34.79
C ALA A 144 -1.53 -26.54 34.55
N PRO A 145 -0.60 -27.50 34.66
CA PRO A 145 -0.84 -28.90 34.32
C PRO A 145 -1.66 -29.61 35.42
N LYS A 146 -2.68 -30.38 35.01
CA LYS A 146 -3.37 -31.33 35.89
C LYS A 146 -2.51 -32.57 36.08
N LYS A 147 -2.23 -32.92 37.33
CA LYS A 147 -1.61 -34.18 37.77
C LYS A 147 -2.61 -35.35 37.60
N GLU A 148 -2.11 -36.49 37.17
CA GLU A 148 -2.59 -37.82 37.56
C GLU A 148 -1.82 -38.31 38.79
#